data_AF-A0A9Q3H899-F1
#
_entry.id   AF-A0A9Q3H899-F1
#
_cell.length_a   1.000
_cell.length_b   1.000
_cell.length_c   1.000
_cell.angle_alpha   90.00
_cell.angle_beta   90.00
_cell.angle_gamma   90.00
#
_symmetry.space_group_name_H-M   'P 1'
#
loop_
_entity.id
_entity.type
_entity.pdbx_description
1 polymer ?
#
loop_
_entity_poly.entity_id
_entity_poly.type
_entity_poly.pdbx_seq_one_letter_code
_entity_poly.pdbx_strand_id
1 'polypeptide(L)'
;MDLPPLSFHASLEEKWDEEEEPDEIETLMKVFPSVYHQYLDDFSKVKAEKLPPHHTCDNHIKLEGLSPPVGAIYCLSNNESEKLQEYISKDVNKG
;
A
#
# COMPACT_ATOMS: atom_id res chain seq x y z
N MET A 1 47.06 -10.89 -20.84
CA MET A 1 45.67 -10.49 -21.13
C MET A 1 44.91 -10.82 -19.87
N ASP A 2 44.88 -9.88 -18.94
CA ASP A 2 44.21 -10.06 -17.65
C ASP A 2 43.15 -8.98 -17.54
N LEU A 3 41.89 -9.43 -17.57
CA LEU A 3 40.72 -8.57 -17.36
C LEU A 3 40.65 -8.19 -15.87
N PRO A 4 40.43 -6.92 -15.52
CA PRO A 4 40.21 -6.55 -14.14
C PRO A 4 38.84 -7.06 -13.64
N PRO A 5 38.70 -7.31 -12.32
CA PRO A 5 37.49 -7.87 -11.75
C PRO A 5 36.32 -6.90 -11.87
N LEU A 6 35.15 -7.45 -12.21
CA LEU A 6 33.87 -6.74 -12.18
C LEU A 6 33.56 -6.34 -10.73
N SER A 7 33.74 -5.06 -10.43
CA SER A 7 33.25 -4.41 -9.22
C SER A 7 31.72 -4.45 -9.24
N PHE A 8 31.14 -5.38 -8.49
CA PHE A 8 29.71 -5.46 -8.26
C PHE A 8 29.36 -4.63 -7.02
N HIS A 9 28.57 -3.58 -7.26
CA HIS A 9 27.68 -2.89 -6.31
C HIS A 9 28.32 -2.23 -5.08
N ALA A 10 28.52 -0.92 -5.16
CA ALA A 10 28.13 -0.01 -4.08
C ALA A 10 28.15 1.45 -4.58
N SER A 11 27.24 2.24 -4.04
CA SER A 11 27.06 3.69 -4.23
C SER A 11 26.32 4.13 -5.49
N LEU A 12 25.06 3.71 -5.59
CA LEU A 12 24.00 4.69 -5.82
C LEU A 12 23.36 4.97 -4.45
N GLU A 13 23.92 5.92 -3.70
CA GLU A 13 23.06 6.70 -2.81
C GLU A 13 22.22 7.57 -3.75
N GLU A 14 21.13 7.01 -4.28
CA GLU A 14 20.04 7.81 -4.79
C GLU A 14 19.46 8.52 -3.57
N LYS A 15 20.04 9.69 -3.29
CA LYS A 15 19.26 10.78 -2.72
C LYS A 15 18.10 10.97 -3.68
N TRP A 16 16.91 10.59 -3.23
CA TRP A 16 15.71 10.92 -3.96
C TRP A 16 15.65 12.44 -3.93
N ASP A 17 15.93 13.04 -5.08
CA ASP A 17 15.60 14.44 -5.30
C ASP A 17 14.10 14.55 -5.00
N GLU A 18 13.74 15.40 -4.06
CA GLU A 18 12.37 15.87 -3.88
C GLU A 18 11.99 16.62 -5.16
N GLU A 19 11.75 15.91 -6.26
CA GLU A 19 11.04 16.45 -7.40
C GLU A 19 9.64 16.80 -6.88
N GLU A 20 9.24 18.07 -7.02
CA GLU A 20 7.87 18.50 -6.77
C GLU A 20 6.95 17.55 -7.55
N GLU A 21 6.27 16.65 -6.83
CA GLU A 21 5.28 15.75 -7.41
C GLU A 21 4.31 16.62 -8.23
N PRO A 22 4.30 16.50 -9.57
CA PRO A 22 3.42 17.30 -10.41
C PRO A 22 1.98 17.05 -9.97
N ASP A 23 1.13 18.07 -10.09
CA ASP A 23 -0.29 17.96 -9.74
C ASP A 23 -0.86 16.64 -10.29
N GLU A 24 -1.13 15.68 -9.38
CA GLU A 24 -1.50 14.29 -9.69
C GLU A 24 -2.66 14.27 -10.72
N ILE A 25 -3.57 15.22 -10.55
CA ILE A 25 -4.75 15.44 -11.41
C ILE A 25 -4.36 15.83 -12.85
N GLU A 26 -3.36 16.69 -13.05
CA GLU A 26 -2.93 17.11 -14.39
C GLU A 26 -2.33 15.92 -15.16
N THR A 27 -1.55 15.09 -14.47
CA THR A 27 -1.02 13.85 -15.03
C THR A 27 -2.15 12.89 -15.41
N LEU A 28 -3.14 12.71 -14.52
CA LEU A 28 -4.28 11.84 -14.79
C LEU A 28 -5.15 12.37 -15.96
N MET A 29 -5.34 13.68 -16.10
CA MET A 29 -6.09 14.26 -17.24
C MET A 29 -5.46 13.93 -18.59
N LYS A 30 -4.13 13.83 -18.67
CA LYS A 30 -3.39 13.48 -19.89
C LYS A 30 -3.51 11.99 -20.23
N VAL A 31 -3.62 11.13 -19.22
CA VAL A 31 -3.67 9.66 -19.38
C VAL A 31 -5.10 9.15 -19.58
N PHE A 32 -6.08 9.74 -18.88
CA PHE A 32 -7.45 9.27 -18.88
C PHE A 32 -8.27 9.89 -20.02
N PRO A 33 -9.14 9.10 -20.67
CA PRO A 33 -10.15 9.64 -21.58
C PRO A 33 -11.04 10.69 -20.90
N SER A 34 -11.48 11.70 -21.67
CA SER A 34 -12.26 12.83 -21.14
C SER A 34 -13.57 12.43 -20.45
N VAL A 35 -14.17 11.31 -20.85
CA VAL A 35 -15.37 10.74 -20.21
C VAL A 35 -15.17 10.39 -18.74
N TYR A 36 -13.93 10.15 -18.31
CA TYR A 36 -13.60 9.82 -16.93
C TYR A 36 -13.05 11.01 -16.15
N HIS A 37 -12.95 12.20 -16.75
CA HIS A 37 -12.38 13.38 -16.09
C HIS A 37 -13.18 13.81 -14.85
N GLN A 38 -14.48 13.48 -14.78
CA GLN A 38 -15.30 13.72 -13.59
C GLN A 38 -14.98 12.79 -12.40
N TYR A 39 -14.27 11.68 -12.64
CA TYR A 39 -13.91 10.69 -11.62
C TYR A 39 -12.42 10.72 -11.26
N LEU A 40 -11.66 11.71 -11.73
CA LEU A 40 -10.21 11.78 -11.47
C LEU A 40 -9.89 11.82 -9.97
N ASP A 41 -10.78 12.43 -9.20
CA ASP A 41 -10.74 12.44 -7.75
C ASP A 41 -10.77 11.04 -7.13
N ASP A 42 -11.45 10.07 -7.75
CA ASP A 42 -11.52 8.69 -7.28
C ASP A 42 -10.21 7.92 -7.52
N PHE A 43 -9.34 8.43 -8.41
CA PHE A 43 -8.02 7.86 -8.69
C PHE A 43 -6.89 8.50 -7.88
N SER A 44 -7.19 9.49 -7.02
CA SER A 44 -6.17 10.10 -6.17
C SER A 44 -5.64 9.10 -5.14
N LYS A 45 -4.33 8.88 -5.14
CA LYS A 45 -3.67 8.01 -4.16
C LYS A 45 -3.94 8.46 -2.73
N VAL A 46 -3.91 9.77 -2.48
CA VAL A 46 -4.13 10.36 -1.15
C VAL A 46 -5.54 10.09 -0.63
N LYS A 47 -6.56 10.15 -1.50
CA LYS A 47 -7.94 9.82 -1.11
C LYS A 47 -8.12 8.32 -0.90
N ALA A 48 -7.46 7.49 -1.72
CA ALA A 48 -7.50 6.04 -1.61
C ALA A 48 -6.86 5.49 -0.31
N GLU A 49 -5.96 6.25 0.33
CA GLU A 49 -5.39 5.85 1.62
C GLU A 49 -6.36 5.95 2.80
N LYS A 50 -7.52 6.60 2.64
CA LYS A 50 -8.54 6.74 3.68
C LYS A 50 -9.66 5.73 3.44
N LEU A 51 -10.06 4.98 4.47
CA LEU A 51 -11.22 4.12 4.31
C LEU A 51 -12.50 4.96 4.08
N PRO A 52 -13.42 4.47 3.22
CA PRO A 52 -14.71 5.08 3.05
C PRO A 52 -15.50 5.02 4.37
N PRO A 53 -16.47 5.94 4.57
CA PRO A 53 -17.33 5.89 5.74
C PRO A 53 -18.14 4.59 5.80
N HIS A 54 -18.47 4.13 7.00
CA HIS A 54 -19.37 3.00 7.22
C HIS A 54 -20.70 3.20 6.47
N HIS A 55 -21.19 2.13 5.84
CA HIS A 55 -22.41 2.16 5.04
C HIS A 55 -23.45 1.15 5.55
N THR A 56 -24.73 1.39 5.26
CA THR A 56 -25.81 0.46 5.64
C THR A 56 -25.72 -0.90 4.95
N CYS A 57 -24.91 -1.00 3.91
CA CYS A 57 -24.68 -2.20 3.11
C CYS A 57 -23.42 -2.96 3.55
N ASP A 58 -22.82 -2.61 4.68
CA ASP A 58 -21.65 -3.32 5.18
C ASP A 58 -21.99 -4.79 5.46
N ASN A 59 -21.01 -5.67 5.23
CA ASN A 59 -21.19 -7.11 5.36
C ASN A 59 -21.45 -7.48 6.82
N HIS A 60 -22.70 -7.78 7.15
CA HIS A 60 -23.07 -8.28 8.46
C HIS A 60 -22.78 -9.78 8.57
N ILE A 61 -21.88 -10.16 9.47
CA ILE A 61 -21.60 -11.56 9.79
C ILE A 61 -22.63 -12.03 10.81
N LYS A 62 -23.64 -12.77 10.36
CA LYS A 62 -24.60 -13.44 11.23
C LYS A 62 -23.95 -14.68 11.85
N LEU A 63 -23.82 -14.69 13.17
CA LEU A 63 -23.27 -15.83 13.90
C LEU A 63 -24.35 -16.90 14.09
N GLU A 64 -24.02 -18.14 13.76
CA GLU A 64 -24.89 -19.31 13.98
C GLU A 64 -24.07 -20.41 14.70
N GLY A 65 -24.62 -20.98 15.78
CA GLY A 65 -23.97 -22.07 16.53
C GLY A 65 -23.04 -21.63 17.67
N LEU A 66 -22.03 -22.45 17.97
CA LEU A 66 -21.05 -22.25 19.03
C LEU A 66 -19.84 -21.45 18.51
N SER A 67 -19.23 -20.63 19.38
CA SER A 67 -18.01 -19.88 19.06
C SER A 67 -16.88 -20.82 18.65
N PRO A 68 -16.09 -20.50 17.60
CA PRO A 68 -14.92 -21.29 17.25
C PRO A 68 -13.95 -21.35 18.44
N PRO A 69 -13.27 -22.49 18.65
CA PRO A 69 -12.22 -22.59 19.65
C PRO A 69 -11.05 -21.66 19.26
N VAL A 70 -10.37 -21.11 20.27
CA VAL A 70 -9.16 -20.31 20.04
C VAL A 70 -8.08 -21.24 19.47
N GLY A 71 -7.68 -21.01 18.22
CA GLY A 71 -6.63 -21.77 17.54
C GLY A 71 -5.24 -21.36 18.01
N ALA A 72 -4.26 -22.26 17.83
CA ALA A 72 -2.85 -21.92 18.01
C ALA A 72 -2.40 -20.95 16.91
N ILE A 73 -1.59 -19.95 17.28
CA ILE A 73 -0.97 -19.03 16.34
C ILE A 73 0.33 -19.68 15.85
N TYR A 74 0.55 -19.69 14.53
CA TYR A 74 1.78 -20.21 13.96
C TYR A 74 2.97 -19.34 14.36
N CYS A 75 4.09 -19.98 14.72
CA CYS A 75 5.33 -19.27 15.02
C CYS A 75 5.86 -18.63 13.73
N LEU A 76 6.11 -17.32 13.79
CA LEU A 76 6.77 -16.58 12.73
C LEU A 76 8.27 -16.48 13.03
N SER A 77 9.10 -16.46 11.99
CA SER A 77 10.50 -16.05 12.13
C SER A 77 10.59 -14.56 12.47
N ASN A 78 11.75 -14.11 12.96
CA ASN A 78 11.94 -12.69 13.32
C ASN A 78 11.65 -11.76 12.14
N ASN A 79 12.17 -12.09 10.95
CA ASN A 79 11.96 -11.29 9.74
C ASN A 79 10.48 -11.23 9.33
N GLU A 80 9.73 -12.32 9.49
CA GLU A 80 8.30 -12.35 9.18
C GLU A 80 7.49 -11.54 10.19
N SER A 81 7.84 -11.64 11.48
CA SER A 81 7.19 -10.87 12.54
C SER A 81 7.43 -9.36 12.37
N GLU A 82 8.66 -8.94 12.05
CA GLU A 82 9.00 -7.54 11.80
C GLU A 82 8.19 -6.97 10.62
N LYS A 83 8.18 -7.68 9.50
CA LYS A 83 7.39 -7.27 8.31
C LYS A 83 5.90 -7.23 8.58
N LEU A 84 5.37 -8.20 9.34
CA LEU A 84 3.97 -8.22 9.71
C LEU A 84 3.61 -7.02 10.59
N GLN A 85 4.46 -6.68 11.56
CA GLN A 85 4.26 -5.53 12.42
C GLN A 85 4.32 -4.22 11.64
N GLU A 86 5.28 -4.07 10.73
CA GLU A 86 5.37 -2.90 9.84
C GLU A 86 4.09 -2.73 9.02
N TYR A 87 3.63 -3.79 8.38
CA TYR A 87 2.42 -3.78 7.56
C TYR A 87 1.17 -3.39 8.38
N ILE A 88 0.96 -4.04 9.52
CA ILE A 88 -0.19 -3.73 10.39
C ILE A 88 -0.10 -2.28 10.89
N SER A 89 1.07 -1.83 11.34
CA SER A 89 1.24 -0.48 11.89
C SER A 89 1.01 0.61 10.84
N LYS A 90 1.35 0.34 9.57
CA LYS A 90 1.13 1.25 8.45
C LYS A 90 -0.36 1.50 8.19
N ASP A 91 -1.18 0.47 8.30
CA ASP A 91 -2.57 0.51 7.83
C ASP A 91 -3.60 0.66 8.96
N VAL A 92 -3.29 0.29 10.21
CA VAL A 92 -4.22 0.46 11.36
C VAL A 92 -4.66 1.91 11.58
N ASN A 93 -3.79 2.88 11.28
CA ASN A 93 -4.12 4.30 11.43
C ASN A 93 -5.04 4.85 10.32
N LYS A 94 -5.26 4.08 9.24
CA LYS A 94 -6.07 4.49 8.10
C LYS A 94 -7.58 4.38 8.35
N GLY A 95 -7.94 3.75 9.47
CA GLY A 95 -9.27 3.74 10.10
C GLY A 95 -10.15 2.65 9.55
#